data_AF-A0A3N5SWT1-F1
#
_entry.id   AF-A0A3N5SWT1-F1
#
_cell.length_a   1.000
_cell.length_b   1.000
_cell.length_c   1.000
_cell.angle_alpha   90.00
_cell.angle_beta   90.00
_cell.angle_gamma   90.00
#
_symmetry.space_group_name_H-M   'P 1'
#
loop_
_entity.id
_entity.type
_entity.pdbx_description
1 polymer ?
#
loop_
_entity_poly.entity_id
_entity_poly.type
_entity_poly.pdbx_seq_one_letter_code
_entity_poly.pdbx_strand_id
1 'polypeptide(L)'
;MGQKDKEKERRIERALDFLGLKRSFSRREFLRLGGMTVVGMSAFASLGAKSGKEMPLIIMDQAEGIVIADPTKCVGCRRCELACTEFNDGKASPTVSRIKVNRNLNFGPKGVSAGQRGQGNWGNGLVVQDLCKQCPHPVPCANACPNDAIVVKPPTNARVVDPQKCVGCKMCQRACPWEMMSFDSDTQKATKC
;
A
#
# COMPACT_ATOMS: atom_id res chain seq x y z
N MET A 1 -40.45 -28.82 20.50
CA MET A 1 -39.11 -28.24 20.76
C MET A 1 -38.06 -29.32 20.58
N GLY A 2 -37.11 -29.13 19.65
CA GLY A 2 -36.24 -30.18 19.15
C GLY A 2 -35.10 -30.54 20.12
N GLN A 3 -34.60 -31.77 20.02
CA GLN A 3 -33.49 -32.30 20.83
C GLN A 3 -32.21 -31.43 20.71
N LYS A 4 -32.01 -30.76 19.56
CA LYS A 4 -30.91 -29.81 19.32
C LYS A 4 -31.02 -28.52 20.13
N ASP A 5 -32.23 -28.03 20.42
CA ASP A 5 -32.44 -26.80 21.18
C ASP A 5 -32.05 -27.00 22.66
N LYS A 6 -32.38 -28.16 23.21
CA LYS A 6 -32.05 -28.54 24.60
C LYS A 6 -30.55 -28.73 24.84
N GLU A 7 -29.78 -29.09 23.82
CA GLU A 7 -28.32 -29.19 23.94
C GLU A 7 -27.65 -27.82 23.84
N LYS A 8 -28.17 -26.93 22.99
CA LYS A 8 -27.70 -25.55 22.89
C LYS A 8 -27.92 -24.79 24.19
N GLU A 9 -29.08 -24.94 24.84
CA GLU A 9 -29.36 -24.36 26.14
C GLU A 9 -28.39 -24.87 27.23
N ARG A 10 -28.14 -26.19 27.29
CA ARG A 10 -27.20 -26.78 28.25
C ARG A 10 -25.75 -26.33 28.08
N ARG A 11 -25.34 -25.96 26.86
CA ARG A 11 -24.00 -25.39 26.60
C ARG A 11 -23.92 -23.94 27.05
N ILE A 12 -24.98 -23.17 26.83
CA ILE A 12 -25.06 -21.78 27.28
C ILE A 12 -25.08 -21.72 28.81
N GLU A 13 -25.84 -22.58 29.48
CA GLU A 13 -25.88 -22.64 30.94
C GLU A 13 -24.52 -23.01 31.54
N ARG A 14 -23.82 -24.00 30.97
CA ARG A 14 -22.44 -24.34 31.40
C ARG A 14 -21.44 -23.20 31.18
N ALA A 15 -21.55 -22.47 30.07
CA ALA A 15 -20.68 -21.32 29.81
C ALA A 15 -20.95 -20.16 30.77
N LEU A 16 -22.21 -19.94 31.13
CA LEU A 16 -22.62 -18.93 32.09
C LEU A 16 -22.19 -19.28 33.52
N ASP A 17 -22.37 -20.54 33.94
CA ASP A 17 -21.91 -21.01 35.26
C ASP A 17 -20.39 -20.95 35.41
N PHE A 18 -19.63 -21.31 34.36
CA PHE A 18 -18.17 -21.18 34.35
C PHE A 18 -17.70 -19.73 34.57
N LEU A 19 -18.48 -18.77 34.09
CA LEU A 19 -18.21 -17.34 34.26
C LEU A 19 -18.84 -16.75 35.54
N GLY A 20 -19.53 -17.56 36.36
CA GLY A 20 -20.24 -17.12 37.56
C GLY A 20 -21.46 -16.24 37.27
N LEU A 21 -22.05 -16.37 36.08
CA LEU A 21 -23.10 -15.51 35.55
C LEU A 21 -24.45 -16.22 35.53
N LYS A 22 -25.52 -15.54 35.96
CA LYS A 22 -26.89 -16.06 35.88
C LYS A 22 -27.53 -15.73 34.54
N ARG A 23 -28.43 -16.60 34.06
CA ARG A 23 -29.16 -16.47 32.78
C ARG A 23 -29.98 -15.17 32.66
N SER A 24 -30.35 -14.57 33.78
CA SER A 24 -30.95 -13.23 33.85
C SER A 24 -30.09 -12.30 34.70
N PHE A 25 -29.56 -11.23 34.11
CA PHE A 25 -28.81 -10.21 34.83
C PHE A 25 -29.73 -9.11 35.33
N SER A 26 -29.55 -8.68 36.57
CA SER A 26 -30.07 -7.39 37.01
C SER A 26 -29.27 -6.25 36.38
N ARG A 27 -29.89 -5.07 36.20
CA ARG A 27 -29.19 -3.87 35.69
C ARG A 27 -27.92 -3.54 36.48
N ARG A 28 -27.90 -3.86 37.78
CA ARG A 28 -26.75 -3.67 38.68
C ARG A 28 -25.61 -4.66 38.40
N GLU A 29 -25.92 -5.91 38.10
CA GLU A 29 -24.91 -6.92 37.74
C GLU A 29 -24.29 -6.63 36.37
N PHE A 30 -25.10 -6.19 35.39
CA PHE A 30 -24.60 -5.74 34.09
C PHE A 30 -23.61 -4.57 34.23
N LEU A 31 -23.93 -3.56 35.05
CA LEU A 31 -23.04 -2.42 35.30
C LEU A 31 -21.76 -2.82 36.04
N ARG A 32 -21.81 -3.80 36.96
CA ARG A 32 -20.61 -4.33 37.62
C ARG A 32 -19.71 -5.08 36.64
N LEU A 33 -20.28 -5.91 35.76
CA LEU A 33 -19.51 -6.63 34.75
C LEU A 33 -18.88 -5.68 33.72
N GLY A 34 -19.64 -4.66 33.29
CA GLY A 34 -19.14 -3.59 32.42
C GLY A 34 -18.00 -2.80 33.06
N GLY A 35 -18.10 -2.48 34.36
CA GLY A 35 -17.02 -1.82 35.09
C GLY A 35 -15.75 -2.66 35.18
N MET A 36 -15.87 -3.96 35.46
CA MET A 36 -14.72 -4.88 35.56
C MET A 36 -14.02 -5.10 34.22
N THR A 37 -14.76 -5.17 33.12
CA THR A 37 -14.19 -5.32 31.77
C THR A 37 -13.42 -4.08 31.32
N VAL A 38 -13.92 -2.88 31.60
CA VAL A 38 -13.22 -1.61 31.31
C VAL A 38 -11.90 -1.51 32.07
N VAL A 39 -11.87 -1.89 33.36
CA VAL A 39 -10.64 -1.90 34.17
C VAL A 39 -9.64 -2.95 33.67
N GLY A 40 -10.13 -4.12 33.24
CA GLY A 40 -9.28 -5.14 32.62
C GLY A 40 -8.62 -4.62 31.32
N MET A 41 -9.38 -3.97 30.45
CA MET A 41 -8.87 -3.44 29.18
C MET A 41 -7.83 -2.32 29.38
N SER A 42 -8.01 -1.44 30.37
CA SER A 42 -7.03 -0.37 30.68
C SER A 42 -5.73 -0.92 31.29
N ALA A 43 -5.80 -2.01 32.06
CA ALA A 43 -4.60 -2.72 32.52
C ALA A 43 -3.83 -3.38 31.35
N PHE A 44 -4.53 -3.93 30.36
CA PHE A 44 -3.89 -4.51 29.16
C PHE A 44 -3.26 -3.45 28.23
N ALA A 45 -3.88 -2.27 28.10
CA ALA A 45 -3.32 -1.17 27.33
C ALA A 45 -1.93 -0.74 27.84
N SER A 46 -1.72 -0.83 29.15
CA SER A 46 -0.45 -0.47 29.81
C SER A 46 0.70 -1.44 29.49
N LEU A 47 0.39 -2.70 29.15
CA LEU A 47 1.38 -3.71 28.73
C LEU A 47 1.69 -3.62 27.23
N GLY A 48 0.74 -3.20 26.40
CA GLY A 48 0.92 -3.07 24.94
C GLY A 48 1.64 -1.78 24.48
N ALA A 49 1.66 -0.73 25.30
CA ALA A 49 2.17 0.58 24.89
C ALA A 49 3.70 0.67 24.75
N LYS A 50 4.47 -0.31 25.27
CA LYS A 50 5.95 -0.27 25.24
C LYS A 50 6.59 -0.89 24.00
N SER A 51 5.80 -1.35 23.03
CA SER A 51 6.31 -1.97 21.78
C SER A 51 6.30 -1.03 20.57
N GLY A 52 6.27 0.29 20.80
CA GLY A 52 6.56 1.26 19.75
C GLY A 52 8.05 1.19 19.39
N LYS A 53 8.41 0.34 18.42
CA LYS A 53 9.76 0.35 17.84
C LYS A 53 10.02 1.77 17.33
N GLU A 54 10.98 2.47 17.93
CA GLU A 54 11.48 3.74 17.38
C GLU A 54 11.78 3.50 15.90
N MET A 55 11.07 4.20 15.03
CA MET A 55 11.22 4.04 13.59
C MET A 55 12.22 5.11 13.16
N PRO A 56 13.51 4.79 13.00
CA PRO A 56 14.50 5.80 12.65
C PRO A 56 14.13 6.39 11.29
N LEU A 57 14.24 7.72 11.20
CA LEU A 57 14.03 8.44 9.95
C LEU A 57 15.13 8.02 8.96
N ILE A 58 14.77 7.31 7.88
CA ILE A 58 15.73 6.87 6.87
C ILE A 58 16.15 8.07 6.01
N ILE A 59 17.27 8.70 6.37
CA ILE A 59 17.86 9.78 5.55
C ILE A 59 18.63 9.13 4.40
N MET A 60 18.27 9.49 3.17
CA MET A 60 18.91 9.03 1.95
C MET A 60 19.36 10.24 1.13
N ASP A 61 20.49 10.10 0.43
CA ASP A 61 20.95 11.14 -0.49
C ASP A 61 19.88 11.47 -1.55
N GLN A 62 19.86 12.73 -1.96
CA GLN A 62 18.94 13.22 -2.97
C GLN A 62 19.46 12.86 -4.36
N ALA A 63 18.54 12.44 -5.25
CA ALA A 63 18.88 12.21 -6.65
C ALA A 63 19.34 13.52 -7.31
N GLU A 64 20.37 13.44 -8.15
CA GLU A 64 20.95 14.60 -8.84
C GLU A 64 20.02 15.15 -9.94
N GLY A 65 19.08 14.34 -10.41
CA GLY A 65 18.14 14.73 -11.46
C GLY A 65 16.89 13.88 -11.52
N ILE A 66 15.93 14.36 -12.31
CA ILE A 66 14.70 13.67 -12.65
C ILE A 66 14.48 13.67 -14.16
N VAL A 67 13.80 12.66 -14.65
CA VAL A 67 13.35 12.62 -16.05
C VAL A 67 12.03 13.38 -16.14
N ILE A 68 11.99 14.39 -17.00
CA ILE A 68 10.79 15.16 -17.32
C ILE A 68 10.44 14.90 -18.77
N ALA A 69 9.24 14.40 -19.02
CA ALA A 69 8.70 14.28 -20.36
C ALA A 69 7.90 15.54 -20.70
N ASP A 70 8.03 16.00 -21.95
CA ASP A 70 7.19 17.06 -22.50
C ASP A 70 5.88 16.42 -23.03
N PRO A 71 4.74 16.64 -22.34
CA PRO A 71 3.49 16.02 -22.74
C PRO A 71 2.91 16.62 -24.03
N THR A 72 3.34 17.82 -24.44
CA THR A 72 2.87 18.47 -25.67
C THR A 72 3.35 17.78 -26.94
N LYS A 73 4.42 16.98 -26.83
CA LYS A 73 4.98 16.17 -27.92
C LYS A 73 4.53 14.71 -27.86
N CYS A 74 3.76 14.33 -26.85
CA CYS A 74 3.33 12.96 -26.66
C CYS A 74 2.17 12.61 -27.59
N VAL A 75 2.35 11.56 -28.40
CA VAL A 75 1.29 11.01 -29.27
C VAL A 75 0.65 9.74 -28.70
N GLY A 76 0.99 9.36 -27.46
CA GLY A 76 0.40 8.19 -26.81
C GLY A 76 0.78 6.83 -27.42
N CYS A 77 1.88 6.72 -28.17
CA CYS A 77 2.27 5.49 -28.88
C CYS A 77 2.78 4.35 -27.98
N ARG A 78 3.05 4.61 -26.70
CA ARG A 78 3.50 3.64 -25.68
C ARG A 78 4.81 2.89 -25.98
N ARG A 79 5.56 3.31 -27.01
CA ARG A 79 6.88 2.74 -27.34
C ARG A 79 7.88 2.88 -26.19
N CYS A 80 7.80 3.97 -25.43
CA CYS A 80 8.64 4.18 -24.25
C CYS A 80 8.33 3.17 -23.13
N GLU A 81 7.08 2.69 -23.00
CA GLU A 81 6.74 1.66 -22.01
C GLU A 81 7.38 0.31 -22.38
N LEU A 82 7.31 -0.06 -23.67
CA LEU A 82 7.91 -1.29 -24.18
C LEU A 82 9.44 -1.24 -24.12
N ALA A 83 10.05 -0.16 -24.61
CA ALA A 83 11.51 0.01 -24.56
C ALA A 83 12.04 -0.03 -23.12
N CYS A 84 11.29 0.51 -22.17
CA CYS A 84 11.66 0.47 -20.75
C CYS A 84 11.75 -0.97 -20.23
N THR A 85 10.71 -1.79 -20.44
CA THR A 85 10.71 -3.16 -19.92
C THR A 85 11.59 -4.10 -20.72
N GLU A 86 11.77 -3.84 -22.01
CA GLU A 86 12.70 -4.59 -22.84
C GLU A 86 14.13 -4.39 -22.34
N PHE A 87 14.54 -3.15 -22.13
CA PHE A 87 15.88 -2.81 -21.66
C PHE A 87 16.15 -3.26 -20.21
N ASN A 88 15.21 -3.04 -19.30
CA ASN A 88 15.46 -3.28 -17.87
C ASN A 88 15.10 -4.69 -17.40
N ASP A 89 14.11 -5.31 -18.03
CA ASP A 89 13.49 -6.54 -17.54
C ASP A 89 13.51 -7.67 -18.59
N GLY A 90 13.91 -7.40 -19.84
CA GLY A 90 13.85 -8.36 -20.94
C GLY A 90 12.42 -8.73 -21.35
N LYS A 91 11.43 -7.85 -21.08
CA LYS A 91 9.99 -8.12 -21.26
C LYS A 91 9.33 -7.08 -22.15
N ALA A 92 8.27 -7.48 -22.85
CA ALA A 92 7.35 -6.55 -23.54
C ALA A 92 6.08 -6.34 -22.70
N SER A 93 6.20 -5.73 -21.51
CA SER A 93 5.11 -5.65 -20.53
C SER A 93 4.87 -4.22 -20.02
N PRO A 94 3.95 -3.46 -20.62
CA PRO A 94 3.63 -2.10 -20.17
C PRO A 94 3.19 -2.00 -18.71
N THR A 95 2.63 -3.07 -18.14
CA THR A 95 2.15 -3.11 -16.75
C THR A 95 3.27 -2.87 -15.73
N VAL A 96 4.49 -3.38 -16.00
CA VAL A 96 5.65 -3.22 -15.12
C VAL A 96 6.62 -2.12 -15.56
N SER A 97 6.33 -1.46 -16.69
CA SER A 97 7.12 -0.32 -17.19
C SER A 97 7.36 0.74 -16.12
N ARG A 98 8.55 1.34 -16.12
CA ARG A 98 8.92 2.43 -15.22
C ARG A 98 8.39 3.79 -15.68
N ILE A 99 7.81 3.83 -16.88
CA ILE A 99 7.11 4.96 -17.52
C ILE A 99 5.64 4.57 -17.67
N LYS A 100 4.71 5.44 -17.30
CA LYS A 100 3.27 5.15 -17.31
C LYS A 100 2.52 6.12 -18.21
N VAL A 101 2.33 5.72 -19.46
CA VAL A 101 1.52 6.43 -20.46
C VAL A 101 0.09 5.92 -20.43
N ASN A 102 -0.10 4.60 -20.25
CA ASN A 102 -1.42 3.98 -20.28
C ASN A 102 -2.38 4.54 -19.20
N ARG A 103 -1.83 5.10 -18.11
CA ARG A 103 -2.58 5.74 -17.02
C ARG A 103 -3.16 7.11 -17.35
N ASN A 104 -2.79 7.70 -18.48
CA ASN A 104 -3.30 9.00 -18.94
C ASN A 104 -3.84 8.95 -20.39
N LEU A 105 -3.66 7.83 -21.09
CA LEU A 105 -4.02 7.71 -22.50
C LEU A 105 -5.53 7.91 -22.70
N ASN A 106 -6.36 7.15 -22.00
CA ASN A 106 -7.80 7.04 -22.21
C ASN A 106 -8.59 7.80 -21.13
N PHE A 107 -8.26 9.08 -20.93
CA PHE A 107 -8.91 9.98 -19.97
C PHE A 107 -9.45 11.22 -20.68
N GLY A 108 -10.56 11.76 -20.19
CA GLY A 108 -11.32 12.79 -20.90
C GLY A 108 -12.77 12.82 -20.45
N PRO A 109 -13.71 13.46 -21.19
CA PRO A 109 -15.11 13.75 -20.84
C PRO A 109 -15.99 12.51 -20.62
N LYS A 110 -15.55 11.69 -19.67
CA LYS A 110 -16.15 10.51 -19.05
C LYS A 110 -15.76 9.12 -19.58
N GLY A 111 -14.56 8.95 -20.12
CA GLY A 111 -13.93 7.62 -20.18
C GLY A 111 -12.48 7.68 -19.69
N VAL A 112 -11.93 6.77 -18.87
CA VAL A 112 -12.56 5.79 -17.93
C VAL A 112 -12.99 6.49 -16.62
N SER A 113 -13.86 7.50 -16.82
CA SER A 113 -14.53 8.35 -15.83
C SER A 113 -13.63 9.36 -15.08
N ALA A 114 -12.80 10.06 -15.86
CA ALA A 114 -12.25 11.41 -15.63
C ALA A 114 -11.31 11.70 -14.43
N GLY A 115 -10.79 10.72 -13.69
CA GLY A 115 -9.59 10.89 -12.85
C GLY A 115 -8.50 9.90 -13.27
N GLN A 116 -7.26 10.29 -13.59
CA GLN A 116 -6.29 10.83 -12.61
C GLN A 116 -5.95 12.33 -12.72
N ARG A 117 -6.50 13.06 -13.73
CA ARG A 117 -6.84 14.52 -13.78
C ARG A 117 -6.96 14.94 -15.25
N GLY A 118 -8.13 14.60 -15.82
CA GLY A 118 -8.46 14.53 -17.24
C GLY A 118 -7.78 15.52 -18.19
N GLN A 119 -6.74 15.02 -18.85
CA GLN A 119 -6.24 15.37 -20.15
C GLN A 119 -5.61 14.09 -20.71
N GLY A 120 -5.97 13.73 -21.93
CA GLY A 120 -5.71 12.44 -22.57
C GLY A 120 -6.35 12.46 -23.95
N ASN A 121 -6.36 11.35 -24.69
CA ASN A 121 -6.88 11.33 -26.07
C ASN A 121 -8.37 11.69 -26.17
N TRP A 122 -9.16 11.41 -25.14
CA TRP A 122 -10.58 11.78 -25.08
C TRP A 122 -10.79 13.17 -24.49
N GLY A 123 -9.81 13.74 -23.78
CA GLY A 123 -9.79 15.10 -23.22
C GLY A 123 -9.42 16.18 -24.24
N ASN A 124 -8.34 16.91 -23.95
CA ASN A 124 -7.76 17.89 -24.87
C ASN A 124 -6.58 17.32 -25.68
N GLY A 125 -6.43 16.00 -25.75
CA GLY A 125 -5.32 15.34 -26.43
C GLY A 125 -3.99 15.31 -25.68
N LEU A 126 -3.86 15.98 -24.51
CA LEU A 126 -2.59 16.01 -23.78
C LEU A 126 -2.38 14.69 -23.01
N VAL A 127 -1.45 13.86 -23.48
CA VAL A 127 -1.12 12.58 -22.85
C VAL A 127 0.14 12.72 -22.01
N VAL A 128 -0.01 12.66 -20.68
CA VAL A 128 1.12 12.79 -19.75
C VAL A 128 1.83 11.45 -19.54
N GLN A 129 3.15 11.43 -19.69
CA GLN A 129 4.00 10.28 -19.38
C GLN A 129 4.42 10.34 -17.91
N ASP A 130 3.78 9.54 -17.05
CA ASP A 130 4.13 9.54 -15.64
C ASP A 130 5.42 8.78 -15.36
N LEU A 131 6.26 9.38 -14.52
CA LEU A 131 7.60 8.95 -14.18
C LEU A 131 7.79 9.09 -12.66
N CYS A 132 8.66 8.26 -12.09
CA CYS A 132 9.05 8.38 -10.69
C CYS A 132 9.60 9.78 -10.43
N LYS A 133 9.07 10.45 -9.40
CA LYS A 133 9.47 11.82 -9.07
C LYS A 133 10.79 11.91 -8.30
N GLN A 134 11.44 10.77 -8.01
CA GLN A 134 12.65 10.66 -7.16
C GLN A 134 12.58 11.63 -5.96
N CYS A 135 11.46 11.58 -5.22
CA CYS A 135 11.05 12.60 -4.25
C CYS A 135 12.22 13.02 -3.32
N PRO A 136 12.34 14.26 -2.87
CA PRO A 136 13.26 14.56 -1.76
C PRO A 136 12.87 13.80 -0.48
N HIS A 137 13.72 13.84 0.53
CA HIS A 137 13.38 13.28 1.84
C HIS A 137 12.20 14.06 2.46
N PRO A 138 11.20 13.41 3.11
CA PRO A 138 11.08 11.97 3.37
C PRO A 138 10.68 11.18 2.12
N VAL A 139 11.24 9.97 2.00
CA VAL A 139 11.07 9.11 0.83
C VAL A 139 9.98 8.06 1.11
N PRO A 140 8.73 8.25 0.66
CA PRO A 140 7.61 7.45 1.18
C PRO A 140 7.77 5.96 0.91
N CYS A 141 8.24 5.60 -0.29
CA CYS A 141 8.44 4.19 -0.67
C CYS A 141 9.62 3.52 0.05
N ALA A 142 10.67 4.28 0.42
CA ALA A 142 11.80 3.75 1.17
C ALA A 142 11.43 3.61 2.65
N ASN A 143 10.81 4.63 3.25
CA ASN A 143 10.36 4.62 4.65
C ASN A 143 9.34 3.50 4.92
N ALA A 144 8.55 3.12 3.92
CA ALA A 144 7.60 2.02 4.03
C ALA A 144 8.23 0.64 3.74
N CYS A 145 9.49 0.55 3.31
CA CYS A 145 10.14 -0.73 3.01
C CYS A 145 10.71 -1.34 4.30
N PRO A 146 10.30 -2.54 4.72
CA PRO A 146 10.80 -3.14 5.95
C PRO A 146 12.16 -3.84 5.79
N ASN A 147 12.70 -3.91 4.56
CA ASN A 147 13.95 -4.61 4.22
C ASN A 147 14.97 -3.69 3.55
N ASP A 148 14.77 -2.36 3.60
CA ASP A 148 15.68 -1.37 3.01
C ASP A 148 16.04 -1.67 1.54
N ALA A 149 15.04 -2.14 0.79
CA ALA A 149 15.21 -2.53 -0.61
C ALA A 149 15.18 -1.32 -1.57
N ILE A 150 14.86 -0.12 -1.10
CA ILE A 150 14.99 1.11 -1.89
C ILE A 150 16.36 1.70 -1.57
N VAL A 151 17.27 1.63 -2.53
CA VAL A 151 18.69 2.01 -2.33
C VAL A 151 19.08 3.16 -3.24
N VAL A 152 20.08 3.95 -2.83
CA VAL A 152 20.69 4.99 -3.68
C VAL A 152 21.70 4.35 -4.63
N LYS A 153 21.63 4.69 -5.92
CA LYS A 153 22.58 4.24 -6.93
C LYS A 153 23.41 5.42 -7.47
N PRO A 154 24.71 5.51 -7.13
CA PRO A 154 25.64 6.47 -7.70
C PRO A 154 25.89 6.23 -9.22
N PRO A 155 26.36 7.24 -9.97
CA PRO A 155 26.70 8.59 -9.50
C PRO A 155 25.46 9.50 -9.33
N THR A 156 24.38 9.25 -10.07
CA THR A 156 23.21 10.14 -10.12
C THR A 156 22.37 10.15 -8.84
N ASN A 157 22.74 9.33 -7.85
CA ASN A 157 21.97 9.07 -6.63
C ASN A 157 20.50 8.71 -6.88
N ALA A 158 20.23 8.08 -8.03
CA ALA A 158 18.88 7.63 -8.37
C ALA A 158 18.50 6.53 -7.38
N ARG A 159 17.32 6.65 -6.77
CA ARG A 159 16.85 5.60 -5.88
C ARG A 159 16.31 4.49 -6.74
N VAL A 160 16.61 3.24 -6.43
CA VAL A 160 16.21 2.06 -7.21
C VAL A 160 15.76 0.95 -6.27
N VAL A 161 15.02 -0.04 -6.78
CA VAL A 161 14.74 -1.26 -6.01
C VAL A 161 15.91 -2.21 -6.18
N ASP A 162 16.46 -2.69 -5.06
CA ASP A 162 17.37 -3.83 -5.00
C ASP A 162 16.53 -5.14 -4.99
N PRO A 163 16.59 -5.95 -6.07
CA PRO A 163 15.82 -7.19 -6.15
C PRO A 163 16.22 -8.25 -5.10
N GLN A 164 17.46 -8.21 -4.60
CA GLN A 164 17.96 -9.17 -3.62
C GLN A 164 17.33 -8.92 -2.24
N LYS A 165 17.15 -7.65 -1.86
CA LYS A 165 16.50 -7.25 -0.60
C LYS A 165 14.98 -7.25 -0.66
N CYS A 166 14.40 -7.11 -1.86
CA CYS A 166 12.95 -7.00 -2.01
C CYS A 166 12.27 -8.35 -1.75
N VAL A 167 11.46 -8.45 -0.69
CA VAL A 167 10.67 -9.66 -0.36
C VAL A 167 9.27 -9.67 -0.98
N GLY A 168 8.93 -8.69 -1.81
CA GLY A 168 7.63 -8.65 -2.49
C GLY A 168 6.42 -8.28 -1.63
N CYS A 169 6.62 -7.62 -0.48
CA CYS A 169 5.55 -7.26 0.47
C CYS A 169 4.57 -6.15 0.00
N LYS A 170 4.85 -5.48 -1.13
CA LYS A 170 4.02 -4.43 -1.76
C LYS A 170 3.74 -3.19 -0.90
N MET A 171 4.40 -3.01 0.25
CA MET A 171 4.19 -1.82 1.10
C MET A 171 4.58 -0.52 0.40
N CYS A 172 5.67 -0.54 -0.37
CA CYS A 172 6.10 0.60 -1.17
C CYS A 172 5.07 1.03 -2.22
N GLN A 173 4.24 0.11 -2.75
CA GLN A 173 3.17 0.44 -3.69
C GLN A 173 2.08 1.27 -3.03
N ARG A 174 1.69 0.90 -1.82
CA ARG A 174 0.69 1.66 -1.03
C ARG A 174 1.23 3.00 -0.54
N ALA A 175 2.53 3.09 -0.28
CA ALA A 175 3.14 4.30 0.26
C ALA A 175 3.44 5.38 -0.79
N CYS A 176 3.54 5.04 -2.08
CA CYS A 176 3.91 6.00 -3.11
C CYS A 176 2.72 6.91 -3.47
N PRO A 177 2.76 8.23 -3.18
CA PRO A 177 1.66 9.14 -3.48
C PRO A 177 1.45 9.37 -4.99
N TRP A 178 2.44 8.98 -5.79
CA TRP A 178 2.44 9.07 -7.25
C TRP A 178 2.11 7.73 -7.91
N GLU A 179 1.90 6.67 -7.14
CA GLU A 179 1.64 5.32 -7.63
C GLU A 179 2.71 4.76 -8.60
N MET A 180 3.95 5.25 -8.50
CA MET A 180 5.04 4.92 -9.45
C MET A 180 5.74 3.59 -9.16
N MET A 181 5.37 2.91 -8.07
CA MET A 181 5.84 1.57 -7.77
C MET A 181 4.99 0.54 -8.52
N SER A 182 5.62 -0.28 -9.34
CA SER A 182 5.00 -1.43 -10.00
C SER A 182 5.41 -2.72 -9.29
N PHE A 183 4.72 -3.81 -9.60
CA PHE A 183 5.03 -5.14 -9.08
C PHE A 183 5.05 -6.11 -10.24
N ASP A 184 6.14 -6.83 -10.37
CA ASP A 184 6.30 -7.88 -11.36
C ASP A 184 5.85 -9.21 -10.76
N SER A 185 4.79 -9.78 -11.33
CA SER A 185 4.21 -11.05 -10.90
C SER A 185 5.13 -12.24 -11.14
N ASP A 186 6.04 -12.15 -12.11
CA ASP A 186 6.86 -13.31 -12.47
C ASP A 186 8.05 -13.43 -11.51
N THR A 187 8.65 -12.29 -11.16
CA THR A 187 9.78 -12.23 -10.23
C THR A 187 9.35 -12.08 -8.77
N GLN A 188 8.07 -11.73 -8.53
CA GLN A 188 7.52 -11.36 -7.22
C GLN A 188 8.27 -10.18 -6.56
N LYS A 189 8.77 -9.25 -7.39
CA LYS A 189 9.54 -8.08 -6.93
C LYS A 189 8.84 -6.78 -7.29
N ALA A 190 9.07 -5.76 -6.46
CA ALA A 190 8.70 -4.39 -6.81
C ALA A 190 9.66 -3.84 -7.87
N THR A 191 9.17 -2.96 -8.73
CA THR A 191 9.97 -2.25 -9.73
C THR A 191 9.55 -0.79 -9.84
N LYS A 192 10.49 0.08 -10.20
CA LYS A 192 10.30 1.52 -10.38
C LYS A 192 11.42 2.10 -11.25
N CYS A 193 11.20 3.31 -11.76
CA CYS A 193 12.21 4.09 -12.49
C CYS A 193 13.49 4.28 -11.69
#